data_AF-A0A9D1YHL6-F1
#
_entry.id   AF-A0A9D1YHL6-F1
#
_cell.length_a   1.000
_cell.length_b   1.000
_cell.length_c   1.000
_cell.angle_alpha   90.00
_cell.angle_beta   90.00
_cell.angle_gamma   90.00
#
_symmetry.space_group_name_H-M   'P 1'
#
loop_
_entity.id
_entity.type
_entity.pdbx_description
1 polymer ?
#
loop_
_entity_poly.entity_id
_entity_poly.type
_entity_poly.pdbx_seq_one_letter_code
_entity_poly.pdbx_strand_id
1 'polypeptide(L)'
;MIKKVLAVVASVVIAASSISMGGLTVSAVSGATGVGLAEHVMTAERENWSYVYGGTSPGSVDCSGLIVTYKGVGGVRTNLLGSSSESGNVSDGIPRIHGLGLWQPGHVGVYVGSGMAVDARNEASDIVYHAVSSKKWQKWFKVAGVNYPDTGWQTFEGNRYYYEDGQYVVNCTRVIDGKTYTFDSNGIAGGGSIATPEELAAAGQAEAAEKAAAEAAAAEKAAQQEAAEKAAAEKAAAEKKAKEEEAARKKAEEEKKAAEEAARKKAEEEAAAKKAAEEAASQQGQELARSLATETVPLEEKVMPTVKAAVVPEIREQAPVNAGATAFVLVLLVFLVSGMSFLIYRMKHVVNHTSYVPAMDLTFVRQISRRMEKNLAEKAGRISRKRK
;
A
#
# COMPACT_ATOMS: atom_id res chain seq x y z
N MET A 1 -14.32 21.53 -77.16
CA MET A 1 -13.07 21.18 -76.46
C MET A 1 -12.62 22.39 -75.65
N ILE A 2 -12.25 22.18 -74.37
CA ILE A 2 -11.49 23.07 -73.46
C ILE A 2 -12.27 24.30 -72.93
N LYS A 3 -12.97 24.26 -71.78
CA LYS A 3 -12.54 24.35 -70.34
C LYS A 3 -11.74 25.62 -69.96
N LYS A 4 -12.33 26.49 -69.13
CA LYS A 4 -11.80 27.15 -67.89
C LYS A 4 -12.82 28.19 -67.37
N VAL A 5 -13.58 27.91 -66.30
CA VAL A 5 -13.39 28.35 -64.89
C VAL A 5 -13.46 29.87 -64.68
N LEU A 6 -14.54 30.36 -64.03
CA LEU A 6 -14.46 31.29 -62.89
C LEU A 6 -15.82 31.39 -62.17
N ALA A 7 -15.79 31.31 -60.85
CA ALA A 7 -16.93 31.45 -59.95
C ALA A 7 -17.11 32.91 -59.51
N VAL A 8 -18.35 33.38 -59.35
CA VAL A 8 -18.71 34.49 -58.46
C VAL A 8 -20.07 34.22 -57.83
N VAL A 9 -20.09 34.36 -56.50
CA VAL A 9 -21.15 34.10 -55.54
C VAL A 9 -22.27 35.14 -55.65
N ALA A 10 -23.53 34.70 -55.63
CA ALA A 10 -24.68 35.54 -55.32
C ALA A 10 -25.53 34.87 -54.22
N SER A 11 -25.50 35.52 -53.07
CA SER A 11 -26.14 35.25 -51.79
C SER A 11 -27.66 35.09 -51.87
N VAL A 12 -28.18 34.00 -51.29
CA VAL A 12 -29.62 33.81 -51.00
C VAL A 12 -29.80 33.82 -49.48
N VAL A 13 -30.42 34.90 -48.99
CA VAL A 13 -30.94 35.02 -47.63
C VAL A 13 -32.29 34.31 -47.61
N ILE A 14 -32.41 33.21 -46.85
CA ILE A 14 -33.71 32.64 -46.48
C ILE A 14 -33.83 32.75 -44.96
N ALA A 15 -34.80 33.56 -44.55
CA ALA A 15 -35.23 33.70 -43.17
C ALA A 15 -35.74 32.33 -42.66
N ALA A 16 -35.06 31.76 -41.68
CA ALA A 16 -35.54 30.60 -40.95
C ALA A 16 -36.40 31.08 -39.77
N SER A 17 -37.69 30.75 -39.85
CA SER A 17 -38.68 30.92 -38.79
C SER A 17 -38.23 30.20 -37.52
N SER A 18 -38.23 30.94 -36.41
CA SER A 18 -37.88 30.50 -35.08
C SER A 18 -38.92 29.52 -34.54
N ILE A 19 -38.76 28.22 -34.83
CA ILE A 19 -39.33 27.17 -33.98
C ILE A 19 -38.32 26.92 -32.87
N SER A 20 -38.67 27.40 -31.68
CA SER A 20 -37.97 27.07 -30.43
C SER A 20 -38.17 25.59 -30.14
N MET A 21 -37.29 24.75 -30.70
CA MET A 21 -37.11 23.38 -30.23
C MET A 21 -36.30 23.47 -28.94
N GLY A 22 -36.97 23.20 -27.81
CA GLY A 22 -36.34 23.00 -26.52
C GLY A 22 -35.19 22.00 -26.65
N GLY A 23 -34.05 22.37 -26.09
CA GLY A 23 -32.77 21.73 -26.33
C GLY A 23 -32.76 20.23 -26.06
N LEU A 24 -32.48 19.45 -27.11
CA LEU A 24 -31.68 18.25 -26.93
C LEU A 24 -30.27 18.73 -26.57
N THR A 25 -29.95 18.71 -25.28
CA THR A 25 -28.56 18.68 -24.86
C THR A 25 -28.00 17.33 -25.29
N VAL A 26 -27.50 17.25 -26.52
CA VAL A 26 -26.50 16.25 -26.89
C VAL A 26 -25.26 16.61 -26.08
N SER A 27 -25.12 15.99 -24.91
CA SER A 27 -23.83 15.90 -24.23
C SER A 27 -22.84 15.29 -25.22
N ALA A 28 -21.68 15.92 -25.36
CA ALA A 28 -20.66 15.57 -26.32
C ALA A 28 -20.31 14.06 -26.31
N VAL A 29 -20.77 13.31 -27.32
CA VAL A 29 -20.20 12.00 -27.65
C VAL A 29 -18.90 12.25 -28.41
N SER A 30 -17.79 12.30 -27.68
CA SER A 30 -16.47 12.01 -28.24
C SER A 30 -15.62 11.28 -27.19
N GLY A 31 -16.08 10.10 -26.78
CA GLY A 31 -15.35 9.19 -25.90
C GLY A 31 -15.64 7.75 -26.29
N ALA A 32 -14.67 6.86 -26.12
CA ALA A 32 -14.88 5.43 -26.24
C ALA A 32 -15.92 4.97 -25.20
N THR A 33 -16.86 4.10 -25.58
CA THR A 33 -17.93 3.64 -24.69
C THR A 33 -17.92 2.12 -24.52
N GLY A 34 -18.45 1.61 -23.41
CA GLY A 34 -18.51 0.17 -23.15
C GLY A 34 -19.31 -0.55 -24.24
N VAL A 35 -20.47 0.00 -24.58
CA VAL A 35 -21.29 -0.50 -25.70
C VAL A 35 -20.53 -0.45 -27.02
N GLY A 36 -19.78 0.62 -27.30
CA GLY A 36 -18.97 0.72 -28.50
C GLY A 36 -17.77 -0.25 -28.53
N LEU A 37 -17.20 -0.59 -27.37
CA LEU A 37 -16.18 -1.64 -27.27
C LEU A 37 -16.79 -3.02 -27.53
N ALA A 38 -18.00 -3.29 -27.05
CA ALA A 38 -18.72 -4.51 -27.36
C ALA A 38 -19.00 -4.63 -28.87
N GLU A 39 -19.51 -3.56 -29.50
CA GLU A 39 -19.71 -3.48 -30.96
C GLU A 39 -18.39 -3.73 -31.72
N HIS A 40 -17.29 -3.17 -31.22
CA HIS A 40 -15.99 -3.34 -31.85
C HIS A 40 -15.54 -4.79 -31.88
N VAL A 41 -15.66 -5.51 -30.76
CA VAL A 41 -15.27 -6.93 -30.72
C VAL A 41 -16.24 -7.81 -31.49
N MET A 42 -17.53 -7.49 -31.52
CA MET A 42 -18.51 -8.18 -32.38
C MET A 42 -18.18 -7.96 -33.86
N THR A 43 -17.73 -6.76 -34.23
CA THR A 43 -17.27 -6.47 -35.59
C THR A 43 -16.03 -7.28 -35.93
N ALA A 44 -15.05 -7.36 -35.02
CA ALA A 44 -13.85 -8.16 -35.22
C ALA A 44 -14.17 -9.66 -35.42
N GLU A 45 -15.18 -10.18 -34.73
CA GLU A 45 -15.67 -11.55 -34.94
C GLU A 45 -16.36 -11.72 -36.29
N ARG A 46 -17.31 -10.84 -36.62
CA ARG A 46 -18.08 -10.85 -37.88
C ARG A 46 -17.21 -10.68 -39.13
N GLU A 47 -16.14 -9.91 -39.01
CA GLU A 47 -15.16 -9.67 -40.08
C GLU A 47 -14.01 -10.69 -40.09
N ASN A 48 -14.06 -11.70 -39.21
CA ASN A 48 -13.07 -12.78 -39.13
C ASN A 48 -11.63 -12.25 -38.97
N TRP A 49 -11.42 -11.30 -38.07
CA TRP A 49 -10.06 -10.79 -37.79
C TRP A 49 -9.15 -11.92 -37.33
N SER A 50 -7.87 -11.85 -37.69
CA SER A 50 -6.92 -12.91 -37.34
C SER A 50 -6.23 -12.64 -36.00
N TYR A 51 -5.98 -13.71 -35.25
CA TYR A 51 -5.10 -13.65 -34.09
C TYR A 51 -3.64 -13.55 -34.55
N VAL A 52 -2.93 -12.53 -34.09
CA VAL A 52 -1.49 -12.38 -34.27
C VAL A 52 -0.86 -11.93 -32.97
N TYR A 53 0.12 -12.68 -32.46
CA TYR A 53 0.81 -12.32 -31.22
C TYR A 53 1.43 -10.92 -31.31
N GLY A 54 1.07 -10.03 -30.38
CA GLY A 54 1.48 -8.63 -30.39
C GLY A 54 0.69 -7.73 -31.35
N GLY A 55 -0.30 -8.26 -32.08
CA GLY A 55 -1.15 -7.50 -33.00
C GLY A 55 -2.02 -6.49 -32.24
N THR A 56 -2.15 -5.28 -32.79
CA THR A 56 -2.95 -4.19 -32.22
C THR A 56 -3.68 -3.37 -33.28
N SER A 57 -3.88 -3.95 -34.47
CA SER A 57 -4.43 -3.25 -35.64
C SER A 57 -5.73 -3.89 -36.07
N PRO A 58 -6.65 -3.12 -36.69
CA PRO A 58 -7.83 -3.71 -37.29
C PRO A 58 -7.48 -4.85 -38.24
N GLY A 59 -8.16 -5.99 -38.09
CA GLY A 59 -7.90 -7.23 -38.83
C GLY A 59 -6.82 -8.14 -38.24
N SER A 60 -5.99 -7.66 -37.31
CA SER A 60 -4.84 -8.40 -36.78
C SER A 60 -4.52 -8.01 -35.33
N VAL A 61 -4.92 -8.87 -34.38
CA VAL A 61 -4.90 -8.56 -32.95
C VAL A 61 -4.44 -9.76 -32.10
N ASP A 62 -3.85 -9.51 -30.94
CA ASP A 62 -3.86 -10.50 -29.85
C ASP A 62 -4.98 -10.20 -28.84
N CYS A 63 -5.06 -10.98 -27.75
CA CYS A 63 -6.14 -10.84 -26.77
C CYS A 63 -6.22 -9.42 -26.17
N SER A 64 -5.08 -8.84 -25.79
CA SER A 64 -5.02 -7.46 -25.30
C SER A 64 -5.15 -6.43 -26.43
N GLY A 65 -4.63 -6.78 -27.61
CA GLY A 65 -4.71 -6.03 -28.86
C GLY A 65 -6.13 -5.72 -29.28
N LEU A 66 -7.02 -6.70 -29.15
CA LEU A 66 -8.45 -6.58 -29.45
C LEU A 66 -9.13 -5.48 -28.62
N ILE A 67 -8.69 -5.31 -27.36
CA ILE A 67 -9.24 -4.26 -26.49
C ILE A 67 -8.63 -2.90 -26.84
N VAL A 68 -7.30 -2.82 -26.96
CA VAL A 68 -6.62 -1.54 -27.15
C VAL A 68 -6.75 -0.95 -28.55
N THR A 69 -7.07 -1.78 -29.55
CA THR A 69 -7.30 -1.31 -30.92
C THR A 69 -8.62 -0.54 -31.04
N TYR A 70 -9.56 -0.70 -30.10
CA TYR A 70 -10.72 0.16 -29.98
C TYR A 70 -10.33 1.56 -29.47
N LYS A 71 -10.19 2.52 -30.38
CA LYS A 71 -9.94 3.95 -30.03
C LYS A 71 -8.76 4.18 -29.07
N GLY A 72 -7.79 3.25 -29.00
CA GLY A 72 -6.63 3.36 -28.11
C GLY A 72 -6.93 3.19 -26.62
N VAL A 73 -8.04 2.53 -26.23
CA VAL A 73 -8.39 2.33 -24.82
C VAL A 73 -7.56 1.22 -24.14
N GLY A 74 -7.79 0.96 -22.86
CA GLY A 74 -7.20 -0.17 -22.13
C GLY A 74 -6.19 0.20 -21.06
N GLY A 75 -5.68 1.44 -21.05
CA GLY A 75 -4.65 1.84 -20.09
C GLY A 75 -3.31 1.16 -20.37
N VAL A 76 -2.60 0.71 -19.34
CA VAL A 76 -1.33 -0.02 -19.53
C VAL A 76 -1.65 -1.40 -20.10
N ARG A 77 -1.35 -1.60 -21.39
CA ARG A 77 -1.70 -2.83 -22.15
C ARG A 77 -1.30 -4.13 -21.45
N THR A 78 -0.14 -4.17 -20.81
CA THR A 78 0.34 -5.36 -20.07
C THR A 78 -0.34 -5.56 -18.71
N ASN A 79 -1.16 -4.61 -18.27
CA ASN A 79 -1.84 -4.61 -17.00
C ASN A 79 -3.25 -3.99 -17.11
N LEU A 80 -4.08 -4.49 -18.02
CA LEU A 80 -5.45 -3.98 -18.26
C LEU A 80 -6.31 -4.07 -16.98
N LEU A 81 -6.28 -5.21 -16.30
CA LEU A 81 -7.03 -5.43 -15.05
C LEU A 81 -6.57 -4.47 -13.94
N GLY A 82 -5.25 -4.35 -13.73
CA GLY A 82 -4.71 -3.46 -12.69
C GLY A 82 -4.83 -1.97 -13.02
N SER A 83 -5.09 -1.62 -14.28
CA SER A 83 -5.42 -0.24 -14.69
C SER A 83 -6.90 0.10 -14.53
N SER A 84 -7.73 -0.88 -14.15
CA SER A 84 -9.17 -0.71 -14.04
C SER A 84 -9.55 0.12 -12.80
N SER A 85 -10.56 0.98 -12.96
CA SER A 85 -11.18 1.71 -11.85
C SER A 85 -12.13 0.83 -11.02
N GLU A 86 -12.61 -0.28 -11.59
CA GLU A 86 -13.61 -1.14 -10.95
C GLU A 86 -13.52 -2.56 -11.49
N SER A 87 -13.48 -3.55 -10.59
CA SER A 87 -13.42 -4.96 -10.96
C SER A 87 -14.09 -5.84 -9.90
N GLY A 88 -14.46 -7.05 -10.29
CA GLY A 88 -15.07 -8.04 -9.40
C GLY A 88 -14.79 -9.47 -9.83
N ASN A 89 -15.19 -10.44 -9.02
CA ASN A 89 -15.08 -11.85 -9.42
C ASN A 89 -16.21 -12.22 -10.36
N VAL A 90 -15.90 -13.02 -11.38
CA VAL A 90 -16.93 -13.61 -12.26
C VAL A 90 -17.82 -14.59 -11.49
N SER A 91 -17.29 -15.25 -10.45
CA SER A 91 -18.06 -16.13 -9.56
C SER A 91 -19.21 -15.44 -8.84
N ASP A 92 -19.10 -14.14 -8.62
CA ASP A 92 -20.07 -13.34 -7.87
C ASP A 92 -21.15 -12.77 -8.81
N GLY A 93 -21.07 -13.13 -10.10
CA GLY A 93 -21.86 -12.58 -11.18
C GLY A 93 -21.12 -11.50 -11.96
N ILE A 94 -21.44 -11.37 -13.25
CA ILE A 94 -20.97 -10.28 -14.10
C ILE A 94 -22.09 -9.25 -14.16
N PRO A 95 -21.81 -7.97 -13.84
CA PRO A 95 -22.78 -6.89 -14.03
C PRO A 95 -23.31 -6.86 -15.46
N ARG A 96 -24.59 -6.54 -15.63
CA ARG A 96 -25.25 -6.42 -16.95
C ARG A 96 -24.79 -5.15 -17.66
N ILE A 97 -23.54 -5.15 -18.11
CA ILE A 97 -22.85 -4.00 -18.69
C ILE A 97 -22.08 -4.48 -19.92
N HIS A 98 -22.37 -3.89 -21.07
CA HIS A 98 -21.65 -4.22 -22.30
C HIS A 98 -20.24 -3.65 -22.27
N GLY A 99 -19.27 -4.42 -22.78
CA GLY A 99 -17.88 -3.99 -22.94
C GLY A 99 -17.04 -4.07 -21.68
N LEU A 100 -17.43 -4.88 -20.69
CA LEU A 100 -16.54 -5.19 -19.57
C LEU A 100 -15.39 -6.07 -20.06
N GLY A 101 -14.19 -5.81 -19.59
CA GLY A 101 -13.06 -6.72 -19.76
C GLY A 101 -13.27 -7.98 -18.92
N LEU A 102 -12.88 -9.12 -19.45
CA LEU A 102 -12.81 -10.39 -18.73
C LEU A 102 -11.35 -10.83 -18.64
N TRP A 103 -10.96 -11.38 -17.50
CA TRP A 103 -9.57 -11.77 -17.23
C TRP A 103 -9.48 -13.17 -16.63
N GLN A 104 -8.48 -13.91 -17.10
CA GLN A 104 -7.95 -15.13 -16.49
C GLN A 104 -6.41 -15.09 -16.64
N PRO A 105 -5.65 -15.94 -15.93
CA PRO A 105 -4.20 -15.97 -16.06
C PRO A 105 -3.75 -16.06 -17.53
N GLY A 106 -2.97 -15.07 -17.98
CA GLY A 106 -2.41 -14.99 -19.33
C GLY A 106 -3.37 -14.59 -20.45
N HIS A 107 -4.64 -14.28 -20.16
CA HIS A 107 -5.63 -14.02 -21.23
C HIS A 107 -6.71 -13.02 -20.84
N VAL A 108 -7.17 -12.25 -21.82
CA VAL A 108 -8.27 -11.30 -21.67
C VAL A 108 -9.29 -11.43 -22.80
N GLY A 109 -10.50 -10.96 -22.55
CA GLY A 109 -11.60 -10.90 -23.51
C GLY A 109 -12.56 -9.79 -23.13
N VAL A 110 -13.67 -9.69 -23.86
CA VAL A 110 -14.70 -8.66 -23.64
C VAL A 110 -16.05 -9.33 -23.47
N TYR A 111 -16.75 -9.00 -22.39
CA TYR A 111 -18.14 -9.37 -22.17
C TYR A 111 -19.05 -8.48 -23.01
N VAL A 112 -19.95 -9.10 -23.78
CA VAL A 112 -20.82 -8.41 -24.74
C VAL A 112 -22.30 -8.48 -24.36
N GLY A 113 -22.60 -8.82 -23.10
CA GLY A 113 -23.98 -8.95 -22.61
C GLY A 113 -24.49 -10.39 -22.69
N SER A 114 -25.64 -10.65 -22.06
CA SER A 114 -26.41 -11.90 -22.19
C SER A 114 -25.62 -13.20 -21.93
N GLY A 115 -24.59 -13.14 -21.07
CA GLY A 115 -23.75 -14.30 -20.75
C GLY A 115 -22.73 -14.67 -21.83
N MET A 116 -22.49 -13.77 -22.79
CA MET A 116 -21.62 -13.99 -23.95
C MET A 116 -20.36 -13.12 -23.90
N ALA A 117 -19.30 -13.61 -24.51
CA ALA A 117 -18.00 -12.96 -24.57
C ALA A 117 -17.34 -13.15 -25.95
N VAL A 118 -16.48 -12.20 -26.29
CA VAL A 118 -15.59 -12.28 -27.45
C VAL A 118 -14.14 -12.21 -26.97
N ASP A 119 -13.29 -13.08 -27.50
CA ASP A 119 -11.85 -13.01 -27.28
C ASP A 119 -11.05 -13.32 -28.55
N ALA A 120 -9.90 -12.66 -28.73
CA ALA A 120 -8.90 -13.12 -29.68
C ALA A 120 -8.18 -14.31 -29.04
N ARG A 121 -8.53 -15.52 -29.46
CA ARG A 121 -8.32 -16.77 -28.73
C ARG A 121 -6.88 -17.25 -28.82
N ASN A 122 -6.40 -17.46 -30.03
CA ASN A 122 -5.05 -17.93 -30.40
C ASN A 122 -4.97 -18.07 -31.94
N GLU A 123 -3.79 -18.43 -32.43
CA GLU A 123 -3.47 -18.61 -33.87
C GLU A 123 -4.30 -19.71 -34.58
N ALA A 124 -4.98 -20.58 -33.81
CA ALA A 124 -5.78 -21.67 -34.37
C ALA A 124 -7.28 -21.34 -34.45
N SER A 125 -7.76 -20.35 -33.71
CA SER A 125 -9.19 -20.06 -33.57
C SER A 125 -9.54 -18.58 -33.76
N ASP A 126 -8.56 -17.70 -33.95
CA ASP A 126 -8.77 -16.28 -34.23
C ASP A 126 -9.72 -15.60 -33.22
N ILE A 127 -10.68 -14.80 -33.66
CA ILE A 127 -11.70 -14.20 -32.80
C ILE A 127 -12.84 -15.20 -32.55
N VAL A 128 -13.21 -15.39 -31.28
CA VAL A 128 -14.25 -16.36 -30.89
C VAL A 128 -15.34 -15.70 -30.06
N TYR A 129 -16.58 -15.72 -30.57
CA TYR A 129 -17.79 -15.44 -29.81
C TYR A 129 -18.28 -16.70 -29.09
N HIS A 130 -18.43 -16.65 -27.76
CA HIS A 130 -18.72 -17.82 -26.94
C HIS A 130 -19.44 -17.47 -25.64
N ALA A 131 -20.09 -18.46 -25.03
CA ALA A 131 -20.64 -18.31 -23.69
C ALA A 131 -19.52 -18.11 -22.67
N VAL A 132 -19.68 -17.15 -21.75
CA VAL A 132 -18.72 -16.86 -20.66
C VAL A 132 -18.32 -18.13 -19.92
N SER A 133 -19.27 -19.04 -19.69
CA SER A 133 -19.06 -20.31 -18.99
C SER A 133 -18.11 -21.29 -19.68
N SER A 134 -17.82 -21.12 -20.97
CA SER A 134 -16.90 -21.99 -21.72
C SER A 134 -15.42 -21.71 -21.44
N LYS A 135 -15.10 -20.61 -20.72
CA LYS A 135 -13.75 -20.32 -20.21
C LYS A 135 -13.75 -20.13 -18.69
N LYS A 136 -12.56 -20.24 -18.10
CA LYS A 136 -12.34 -20.06 -16.66
C LYS A 136 -12.04 -18.59 -16.33
N TRP A 137 -12.89 -17.68 -16.81
CA TRP A 137 -12.79 -16.26 -16.46
C TRP A 137 -12.88 -16.11 -14.94
N GLN A 138 -11.94 -15.35 -14.35
CA GLN A 138 -11.87 -15.16 -12.90
C GLN A 138 -12.37 -13.79 -12.49
N LYS A 139 -12.06 -12.77 -13.29
CA LYS A 139 -12.37 -11.37 -12.98
C LYS A 139 -13.07 -10.70 -14.16
N TRP A 140 -14.02 -9.83 -13.86
CA TRP A 140 -14.50 -8.80 -14.78
C TRP A 140 -13.93 -7.45 -14.36
N PHE A 141 -13.79 -6.51 -15.29
CA PHE A 141 -13.25 -5.18 -15.01
C PHE A 141 -13.73 -4.11 -16.01
N LYS A 142 -13.84 -2.86 -15.56
CA LYS A 142 -14.07 -1.70 -16.44
C LYS A 142 -12.76 -1.35 -17.17
N VAL A 143 -12.80 -1.25 -18.48
CA VAL A 143 -11.61 -0.95 -19.30
C VAL A 143 -11.23 0.51 -19.14
N ALA A 144 -9.96 0.79 -18.81
CA ALA A 144 -9.49 2.16 -18.63
C ALA A 144 -9.66 2.99 -19.91
N GLY A 145 -10.16 4.22 -19.78
CA GLY A 145 -10.46 5.10 -20.92
C GLY A 145 -11.78 4.80 -21.63
N VAL A 146 -12.57 3.84 -21.14
CA VAL A 146 -13.92 3.54 -21.64
C VAL A 146 -14.97 4.12 -20.69
N ASN A 147 -15.93 4.84 -21.26
CA ASN A 147 -17.08 5.35 -20.54
C ASN A 147 -18.23 4.32 -20.52
N TYR A 148 -18.79 4.06 -19.35
CA TYR A 148 -19.92 3.13 -19.18
C TYR A 148 -21.18 3.91 -18.85
N PRO A 149 -22.33 3.60 -19.48
CA PRO A 149 -23.58 4.30 -19.23
C PRO A 149 -24.06 4.04 -17.81
N ASP A 150 -24.52 5.09 -17.13
CA ASP A 150 -25.14 4.99 -15.82
C ASP A 150 -26.66 4.81 -15.95
N THR A 151 -27.32 5.75 -16.62
CA THR A 151 -28.75 5.67 -16.95
C THR A 151 -28.99 6.06 -18.41
N GLY A 152 -29.96 5.41 -19.06
CA GLY A 152 -30.47 5.83 -20.37
C GLY A 152 -30.45 4.74 -21.46
N TRP A 153 -30.91 5.14 -22.65
CA TRP A 153 -31.01 4.26 -23.80
C TRP A 153 -29.68 4.02 -24.49
N GLN A 154 -29.38 2.75 -24.73
CA GLN A 154 -28.23 2.30 -25.51
C GLN A 154 -28.67 1.36 -26.62
N THR A 155 -27.95 1.38 -27.74
CA THR A 155 -28.15 0.45 -28.85
C THR A 155 -26.93 -0.45 -28.99
N PHE A 156 -27.15 -1.76 -29.06
CA PHE A 156 -26.11 -2.78 -29.26
C PHE A 156 -26.63 -3.87 -30.21
N GLU A 157 -25.89 -4.17 -31.27
CA GLU A 157 -26.23 -5.10 -32.35
C GLU A 157 -27.65 -4.84 -32.90
N GLY A 158 -28.02 -3.56 -33.03
CA GLY A 158 -29.34 -3.11 -33.49
C GLY A 158 -30.47 -3.21 -32.46
N ASN A 159 -30.22 -3.80 -31.29
CA ASN A 159 -31.19 -3.96 -30.20
C ASN A 159 -31.09 -2.79 -29.21
N ARG A 160 -32.22 -2.41 -28.61
CA ARG A 160 -32.28 -1.33 -27.60
C ARG A 160 -32.26 -1.90 -26.20
N TYR A 161 -31.44 -1.29 -25.35
CA TYR A 161 -31.30 -1.59 -23.93
C TYR A 161 -31.49 -0.29 -23.15
N TYR A 162 -32.08 -0.39 -21.96
CA TYR A 162 -32.19 0.75 -21.04
C TYR A 162 -31.36 0.46 -19.79
N TYR A 163 -30.47 1.38 -19.45
CA TYR A 163 -29.62 1.31 -18.26
C TYR A 163 -30.27 2.08 -17.11
N GLU A 164 -30.21 1.47 -15.92
CA GLU A 164 -30.56 2.03 -14.61
C GLU A 164 -29.42 1.60 -13.66
N ASP A 165 -28.90 2.53 -12.84
CA ASP A 165 -27.80 2.28 -11.89
C ASP A 165 -26.59 1.55 -12.48
N GLY A 166 -26.22 1.91 -13.72
CA GLY A 166 -25.07 1.38 -14.42
C GLY A 166 -25.26 0.01 -15.07
N GLN A 167 -26.45 -0.61 -14.98
CA GLN A 167 -26.75 -1.92 -15.57
C GLN A 167 -27.98 -1.88 -16.46
N TYR A 168 -28.01 -2.65 -17.54
CA TYR A 168 -29.24 -2.76 -18.32
C TYR A 168 -30.31 -3.57 -17.56
N VAL A 169 -31.56 -3.12 -17.67
CA VAL A 169 -32.71 -3.80 -17.04
C VAL A 169 -33.09 -5.06 -17.82
N VAL A 170 -33.64 -6.05 -17.12
CA VAL A 170 -34.06 -7.35 -17.69
C VAL A 170 -35.34 -7.83 -17.02
N ASN A 171 -36.11 -8.68 -17.71
CA ASN A 171 -37.30 -9.36 -17.18
C ASN A 171 -38.30 -8.43 -16.45
N CYS A 172 -38.50 -7.22 -16.98
CA CYS A 172 -39.38 -6.24 -16.34
C CYS A 172 -40.06 -5.33 -17.36
N THR A 173 -41.03 -4.57 -16.90
CA THR A 173 -41.67 -3.49 -17.65
C THR A 173 -41.30 -2.16 -17.00
N ARG A 174 -41.06 -1.13 -17.82
CA ARG A 174 -40.78 0.25 -17.39
C ARG A 174 -41.57 1.24 -18.21
N VAL A 175 -41.98 2.32 -17.58
CA VAL A 175 -42.48 3.51 -18.27
C VAL A 175 -41.32 4.49 -18.39
N ILE A 176 -40.85 4.71 -19.63
CA ILE A 176 -39.72 5.59 -19.93
C ILE A 176 -40.23 6.65 -20.90
N ASP A 177 -40.07 7.92 -20.56
CA ASP A 177 -40.57 9.06 -21.36
C ASP A 177 -42.06 8.93 -21.72
N GLY A 178 -42.87 8.42 -20.78
CA GLY A 178 -44.32 8.23 -20.95
C GLY A 178 -44.71 7.06 -21.87
N LYS A 179 -43.79 6.14 -22.16
CA LYS A 179 -44.05 4.94 -22.96
C LYS A 179 -43.73 3.67 -22.19
N THR A 180 -44.57 2.66 -22.34
CA THR A 180 -44.36 1.35 -21.71
C THR A 180 -43.45 0.47 -22.59
N TYR A 181 -42.36 0.00 -21.99
CA TYR A 181 -41.40 -0.93 -22.57
C TYR A 181 -41.30 -2.20 -21.73
N THR A 182 -41.22 -3.35 -22.39
CA THR A 182 -40.98 -4.65 -21.74
C THR A 182 -39.60 -5.16 -22.14
N PHE A 183 -38.80 -5.52 -21.17
CA PHE A 183 -37.43 -6.02 -21.35
C PHE A 183 -37.40 -7.52 -21.12
N ASP A 184 -36.84 -8.26 -22.07
CA ASP A 184 -36.70 -9.71 -21.99
C ASP A 184 -35.57 -10.14 -21.03
N SER A 185 -35.24 -11.44 -21.02
CA SER A 185 -34.17 -11.98 -20.17
C SER A 185 -32.77 -11.50 -20.54
N ASN A 186 -32.60 -11.00 -21.75
CA ASN A 186 -31.35 -10.44 -22.27
C ASN A 186 -31.31 -8.92 -22.13
N GLY A 187 -32.43 -8.28 -21.77
CA GLY A 187 -32.56 -6.84 -21.62
C GLY A 187 -32.91 -6.11 -22.91
N ILE A 188 -33.34 -6.85 -23.94
CA ILE A 188 -33.80 -6.27 -25.19
C ILE A 188 -35.19 -5.70 -24.97
N ALA A 189 -35.34 -4.42 -25.29
CA ALA A 189 -36.61 -3.70 -25.18
C ALA A 189 -37.56 -4.05 -26.33
N GLY A 190 -38.75 -4.52 -25.97
CA GLY A 190 -39.93 -4.59 -26.83
C GLY A 190 -40.98 -3.53 -26.47
N GLY A 191 -41.89 -3.23 -27.40
CA GLY A 191 -43.01 -2.30 -27.18
C GLY A 191 -42.69 -0.83 -27.50
N GLY A 192 -43.17 0.09 -26.66
CA GLY A 192 -43.11 1.55 -26.88
C GLY A 192 -44.47 2.24 -27.08
N SER A 193 -45.55 1.63 -26.63
CA SER A 193 -46.89 2.23 -26.63
C SER A 193 -46.98 3.35 -25.59
N ILE A 194 -47.85 4.33 -25.82
CA ILE A 194 -48.13 5.38 -24.84
C ILE A 194 -48.64 4.71 -23.55
N ALA A 195 -48.03 5.05 -22.42
CA ALA A 195 -48.42 4.54 -21.13
C ALA A 195 -49.80 5.07 -20.73
N THR A 196 -50.62 4.20 -20.15
CA THR A 196 -51.91 4.57 -19.58
C THR A 196 -51.71 5.43 -18.31
N PRO A 197 -52.72 6.23 -17.91
CA PRO A 197 -52.65 6.99 -16.65
C PRO A 197 -52.37 6.10 -15.43
N GLU A 198 -52.86 4.86 -15.44
CA GLU A 198 -52.61 3.88 -14.38
C GLU A 198 -51.15 3.41 -14.38
N GLU A 199 -50.57 3.10 -15.54
CA GLU A 199 -49.15 2.74 -15.66
C GLU A 199 -48.22 3.90 -15.28
N LEU A 200 -48.58 5.14 -15.63
CA LEU A 200 -47.85 6.35 -15.22
C LEU A 200 -47.91 6.54 -13.69
N ALA A 201 -49.08 6.34 -13.08
CA ALA A 201 -49.23 6.43 -11.63
C ALA A 201 -48.46 5.32 -10.91
N ALA A 202 -48.53 4.08 -11.41
CA ALA A 202 -47.80 2.93 -10.87
C ALA A 202 -46.28 3.12 -11.02
N ALA A 203 -45.81 3.65 -12.14
CA ALA A 203 -44.40 3.97 -12.34
C ALA A 203 -43.91 5.05 -11.36
N GLY A 204 -44.69 6.12 -11.16
CA GLY A 204 -44.36 7.15 -10.17
C GLY A 204 -44.31 6.62 -8.73
N GLN A 205 -45.19 5.68 -8.37
CA GLN A 205 -45.14 5.00 -7.08
C GLN A 205 -43.92 4.08 -6.95
N ALA A 206 -43.58 3.34 -8.02
CA ALA A 206 -42.40 2.47 -8.04
C ALA A 206 -41.11 3.28 -7.90
N GLU A 207 -40.96 4.38 -8.63
CA GLU A 207 -39.81 5.29 -8.53
C GLU A 207 -39.69 5.90 -7.12
N ALA A 208 -40.80 6.31 -6.52
CA ALA A 208 -40.81 6.81 -5.14
C ALA A 208 -40.42 5.73 -4.11
N ALA A 209 -40.90 4.49 -4.29
CA ALA A 209 -40.55 3.37 -3.44
C ALA A 209 -39.08 2.96 -3.59
N GLU A 210 -38.57 2.94 -4.82
CA GLU A 210 -37.17 2.65 -5.13
C GLU A 210 -36.24 3.71 -4.55
N LYS A 211 -36.58 4.99 -4.70
CA LYS A 211 -35.84 6.08 -4.05
C LYS A 211 -35.81 5.93 -2.53
N ALA A 212 -36.95 5.63 -1.91
CA ALA A 212 -37.02 5.40 -0.47
C ALA A 212 -36.18 4.18 -0.04
N ALA A 213 -36.18 3.10 -0.83
CA ALA A 213 -35.35 1.92 -0.59
C ALA A 213 -33.86 2.21 -0.75
N ALA A 214 -33.47 3.00 -1.76
CA ALA A 214 -32.09 3.42 -1.99
C ALA A 214 -31.59 4.32 -0.85
N GLU A 215 -32.40 5.27 -0.38
CA GLU A 215 -32.08 6.10 0.78
C GLU A 215 -31.91 5.26 2.06
N ALA A 216 -32.79 4.28 2.29
CA ALA A 216 -32.67 3.35 3.41
C ALA A 216 -31.40 2.48 3.31
N ALA A 217 -31.09 1.94 2.14
CA ALA A 217 -29.89 1.12 1.91
C ALA A 217 -28.60 1.95 2.03
N ALA A 218 -28.61 3.21 1.59
CA ALA A 218 -27.50 4.13 1.77
C ALA A 218 -27.26 4.43 3.26
N ALA A 219 -28.33 4.66 4.03
CA ALA A 219 -28.24 4.85 5.47
C ALA A 219 -27.67 3.61 6.18
N GLU A 220 -28.09 2.40 5.76
CA GLU A 220 -27.56 1.15 6.31
C GLU A 220 -26.06 0.97 5.98
N LYS A 221 -25.66 1.17 4.72
CA LYS A 221 -24.24 1.10 4.32
C LYS A 221 -23.37 2.11 5.08
N ALA A 222 -23.87 3.32 5.29
CA ALA A 222 -23.15 4.34 6.08
C ALA A 222 -22.94 3.88 7.52
N ALA A 223 -23.97 3.33 8.17
CA ALA A 223 -23.86 2.79 9.52
C ALA A 223 -22.90 1.59 9.62
N GLN A 224 -22.93 0.68 8.63
CA GLN A 224 -22.02 -0.45 8.55
C GLN A 224 -20.57 0.00 8.34
N GLN A 225 -20.33 1.01 7.50
CA GLN A 225 -19.00 1.57 7.25
C GLN A 225 -18.43 2.22 8.52
N GLU A 226 -19.22 3.00 9.25
CA GLU A 226 -18.81 3.59 10.53
C GLU A 226 -18.44 2.51 11.56
N ALA A 227 -19.26 1.44 11.65
CA ALA A 227 -18.98 0.31 12.53
C ALA A 227 -17.70 -0.45 12.13
N ALA A 228 -17.48 -0.66 10.83
CA ALA A 228 -16.30 -1.33 10.30
C ALA A 228 -15.03 -0.50 10.54
N GLU A 229 -15.08 0.82 10.36
CA GLU A 229 -13.97 1.73 10.64
C GLU A 229 -13.60 1.72 12.12
N LYS A 230 -14.61 1.75 13.01
CA LYS A 230 -14.38 1.65 14.45
C LYS A 230 -13.74 0.31 14.85
N ALA A 231 -14.22 -0.80 14.30
CA ALA A 231 -13.64 -2.12 14.55
C ALA A 231 -12.21 -2.25 14.00
N ALA A 232 -11.92 -1.66 12.84
CA ALA A 232 -10.58 -1.62 12.27
C ALA A 232 -9.63 -0.79 13.14
N ALA A 233 -10.08 0.36 13.66
CA ALA A 233 -9.31 1.19 14.58
C ALA A 233 -8.98 0.46 15.90
N GLU A 234 -9.94 -0.26 16.48
CA GLU A 234 -9.71 -1.08 17.69
C GLU A 234 -8.70 -2.20 17.43
N LYS A 235 -8.83 -2.92 16.31
CA LYS A 235 -7.89 -3.98 15.93
C LYS A 235 -6.48 -3.43 15.71
N ALA A 236 -6.34 -2.30 15.03
CA ALA A 236 -5.05 -1.64 14.82
C ALA A 236 -4.42 -1.20 16.15
N ALA A 237 -5.21 -0.67 17.08
CA ALA A 237 -4.74 -0.30 18.41
C ALA A 237 -4.27 -1.52 19.23
N ALA A 238 -5.00 -2.64 19.18
CA ALA A 238 -4.63 -3.89 19.83
C ALA A 238 -3.33 -4.47 19.25
N GLU A 239 -3.19 -4.46 17.92
CA GLU A 239 -1.98 -4.96 17.24
C GLU A 239 -0.75 -4.10 17.58
N LYS A 240 -0.90 -2.78 17.62
CA LYS A 240 0.18 -1.87 18.05
C LYS A 240 0.61 -2.18 19.48
N LYS A 241 -0.33 -2.34 20.41
CA LYS A 241 -0.04 -2.68 21.80
C LYS A 241 0.67 -4.04 21.92
N ALA A 242 0.24 -5.05 21.17
CA ALA A 242 0.87 -6.36 21.15
C ALA A 242 2.32 -6.29 20.62
N LYS A 243 2.57 -5.54 19.54
CA LYS A 243 3.92 -5.31 19.00
C LYS A 243 4.83 -4.58 20.00
N GLU A 244 4.31 -3.57 20.70
CA GLU A 244 5.05 -2.86 21.75
C GLU A 244 5.40 -3.76 22.93
N GLU A 245 4.46 -4.62 23.36
CA GLU A 245 4.68 -5.59 24.44
C GLU A 245 5.69 -6.68 24.05
N GLU A 246 5.61 -7.20 22.82
CA GLU A 246 6.59 -8.17 22.29
C GLU A 246 7.99 -7.56 22.19
N ALA A 247 8.11 -6.32 21.70
CA ALA A 247 9.37 -5.60 21.63
C ALA A 247 9.97 -5.37 23.03
N ALA A 248 9.16 -5.01 24.02
CA ALA A 248 9.59 -4.86 25.40
C ALA A 248 10.08 -6.20 25.99
N ARG A 249 9.40 -7.31 25.69
CA ARG A 249 9.79 -8.66 26.14
C ARG A 249 11.13 -9.09 25.54
N LYS A 250 11.32 -8.90 24.23
CA LYS A 250 12.58 -9.20 23.54
C LYS A 250 13.76 -8.41 24.12
N LYS A 251 13.55 -7.11 24.36
CA LYS A 251 14.57 -6.25 24.99
C LYS A 251 14.94 -6.71 26.40
N ALA A 252 13.94 -7.07 27.22
CA ALA A 252 14.18 -7.56 28.58
C ALA A 252 14.93 -8.92 28.59
N GLU A 253 14.65 -9.79 27.62
CA GLU A 253 15.36 -11.07 27.47
C GLU A 253 16.83 -10.86 27.06
N GLU A 254 17.09 -9.92 26.15
CA GLU A 254 18.44 -9.56 25.72
C GLU A 254 19.26 -8.95 26.86
N GLU A 255 18.68 -8.03 27.64
CA GLU A 255 19.31 -7.45 28.83
C GLU A 255 19.64 -8.52 29.89
N LYS A 256 18.75 -9.52 30.07
CA LYS A 256 19.00 -10.63 30.99
C LYS A 256 20.15 -11.52 30.53
N LYS A 257 20.21 -11.87 29.24
CA LYS A 257 21.32 -12.66 28.66
C LYS A 257 22.65 -11.93 28.79
N ALA A 258 22.69 -10.61 28.52
CA ALA A 258 23.89 -9.80 28.69
C ALA A 258 24.36 -9.74 30.15
N ALA A 259 23.44 -9.63 31.11
CA ALA A 259 23.77 -9.64 32.53
C ALA A 259 24.32 -10.99 33.01
N GLU A 260 23.76 -12.10 32.53
CA GLU A 260 24.23 -13.46 32.84
C GLU A 260 25.63 -13.72 32.25
N GLU A 261 25.90 -13.27 31.03
CA GLU A 261 27.22 -13.36 30.41
C GLU A 261 28.27 -12.54 31.17
N ALA A 262 27.93 -11.32 31.59
CA ALA A 262 28.81 -10.47 32.38
C ALA A 262 29.14 -11.11 33.75
N ALA A 263 28.15 -11.73 34.40
CA ALA A 263 28.36 -12.45 35.65
C ALA A 263 29.29 -13.66 35.47
N ARG A 264 29.13 -14.40 34.36
CA ARG A 264 30.01 -15.55 34.03
C ARG A 264 31.46 -15.11 33.83
N LYS A 265 31.69 -14.06 33.04
CA LYS A 265 33.03 -13.50 32.79
C LYS A 265 33.71 -13.06 34.09
N LYS A 266 32.96 -12.38 34.96
CA LYS A 266 33.48 -11.95 36.27
C LYS A 266 33.85 -13.13 37.18
N ALA A 267 33.04 -14.20 37.19
CA ALA A 267 33.33 -15.40 37.97
C ALA A 267 34.57 -16.14 37.45
N GLU A 268 34.75 -16.18 36.14
CA GLU A 268 35.92 -16.78 35.49
C GLU A 268 37.20 -16.01 35.80
N GLU A 269 37.15 -14.67 35.78
CA GLU A 269 38.26 -13.80 36.16
C GLU A 269 38.63 -13.96 37.64
N GLU A 270 37.65 -14.03 38.55
CA GLU A 270 37.89 -14.25 39.97
C GLU A 270 38.49 -15.64 40.26
N ALA A 271 38.06 -16.66 39.53
CA ALA A 271 38.63 -18.01 39.62
C ALA A 271 40.08 -18.05 39.11
N ALA A 272 40.38 -17.37 38.00
CA ALA A 272 41.73 -17.24 37.48
C ALA A 272 42.66 -16.50 38.45
N ALA A 273 42.19 -15.41 39.08
CA ALA A 273 42.94 -14.67 40.08
C ALA A 273 43.24 -15.52 41.33
N LYS A 274 42.29 -16.33 41.80
CA LYS A 274 42.52 -17.26 42.93
C LYS A 274 43.57 -18.31 42.57
N LYS A 275 43.49 -18.90 41.38
CA LYS A 275 44.48 -19.89 40.92
C LYS A 275 45.88 -19.27 40.80
N ALA A 276 45.99 -18.06 40.26
CA ALA A 276 47.27 -17.35 40.16
C ALA A 276 47.85 -17.01 41.55
N ALA A 277 47.01 -16.63 42.50
CA ALA A 277 47.45 -16.38 43.88
C ALA A 277 47.92 -17.66 44.59
N GLU A 278 47.25 -18.79 44.35
CA GLU A 278 47.65 -20.10 44.88
C GLU A 278 48.98 -20.59 44.28
N GLU A 279 49.17 -20.42 42.97
CA GLU A 279 50.44 -20.73 42.29
C GLU A 279 51.58 -19.83 42.79
N ALA A 280 51.34 -18.53 42.98
CA ALA A 280 52.32 -17.60 43.53
C ALA A 280 52.71 -17.95 44.98
N ALA A 281 51.75 -18.33 45.82
CA ALA A 281 52.00 -18.77 47.19
C ALA A 281 52.81 -20.08 47.23
N SER A 282 52.54 -21.01 46.31
CA SER A 282 53.32 -22.25 46.16
C SER A 282 54.76 -21.99 45.73
N GLN A 283 54.98 -21.08 44.77
CA GLN A 283 56.31 -20.66 44.33
C GLN A 283 57.10 -19.97 45.46
N GLN A 284 56.47 -19.04 46.19
CA GLN A 284 57.09 -18.41 47.37
C GLN A 284 57.42 -19.45 48.46
N GLY A 285 56.56 -20.44 48.68
CA GLY A 285 56.82 -21.54 49.62
C GLY A 285 58.03 -22.39 49.22
N GLN A 286 58.18 -22.68 47.92
CA GLN A 286 59.35 -23.40 47.39
C GLN A 286 60.64 -22.57 47.47
N GLU A 287 60.54 -21.26 47.24
CA GLU A 287 61.67 -20.34 47.30
C GLU A 287 62.14 -20.11 48.76
N LEU A 288 61.20 -20.01 49.71
CA LEU A 288 61.50 -19.98 51.14
C LEU A 288 62.14 -21.30 51.61
N ALA A 289 61.61 -22.45 51.19
CA ALA A 289 62.19 -23.76 51.50
C ALA A 289 63.60 -23.92 50.91
N ARG A 290 63.86 -23.37 49.72
CA ARG A 290 65.22 -23.29 49.16
C ARG A 290 66.12 -22.39 50.00
N SER A 291 65.67 -21.20 50.39
CA SER A 291 66.46 -20.27 51.21
C SER A 291 66.86 -20.88 52.57
N LEU A 292 65.92 -21.55 53.24
CA LEU A 292 66.13 -22.28 54.50
C LEU A 292 67.08 -23.48 54.37
N ALA A 293 67.16 -24.11 53.19
CA ALA A 293 68.09 -25.20 52.94
C ALA A 293 69.54 -24.72 52.68
N THR A 294 69.74 -23.44 52.36
CA THR A 294 71.06 -22.85 52.02
C THR A 294 71.69 -22.00 53.12
N GLU A 295 70.98 -21.65 54.19
CA GLU A 295 71.50 -20.69 55.17
C GLU A 295 71.86 -21.34 56.52
N THR A 296 73.14 -21.71 56.66
CA THR A 296 73.81 -21.78 57.96
C THR A 296 74.29 -20.38 58.30
N VAL A 297 73.64 -19.74 59.26
CA VAL A 297 73.89 -18.35 59.69
C VAL A 297 75.22 -18.26 60.46
N PRO A 298 75.96 -17.14 60.35
CA PRO A 298 76.02 -16.26 61.51
C PRO A 298 75.80 -14.76 61.21
N LEU A 299 74.95 -14.17 62.06
CA LEU A 299 74.90 -12.82 62.63
C LEU A 299 75.73 -11.71 61.95
N GLU A 300 75.07 -10.69 61.38
CA GLU A 300 75.15 -9.30 61.86
C GLU A 300 74.17 -8.40 61.07
N GLU A 301 73.68 -7.38 61.78
CA GLU A 301 73.20 -6.08 61.29
C GLU A 301 71.75 -5.93 60.76
N LYS A 302 71.09 -4.99 61.44
CA LYS A 302 69.66 -4.70 61.47
C LYS A 302 69.47 -3.38 60.74
N VAL A 303 69.03 -3.38 59.48
CA VAL A 303 68.56 -2.17 58.80
C VAL A 303 67.35 -2.50 57.93
N MET A 304 66.21 -1.87 58.25
CA MET A 304 64.99 -1.92 57.45
C MET A 304 65.17 -1.08 56.17
N PRO A 305 64.84 -1.57 54.96
CA PRO A 305 64.72 -0.72 53.79
C PRO A 305 63.30 -0.18 53.64
N THR A 306 63.21 1.15 53.60
CA THR A 306 62.03 1.96 53.31
C THR A 306 61.48 1.67 51.90
N VAL A 307 60.16 1.47 51.79
CA VAL A 307 59.46 1.28 50.50
C VAL A 307 59.56 2.55 49.65
N LYS A 308 60.20 2.49 48.48
CA LYS A 308 60.11 3.55 47.47
C LYS A 308 58.80 3.43 46.70
N ALA A 309 57.96 4.45 46.87
CA ALA A 309 56.72 4.65 46.15
C ALA A 309 56.94 4.81 44.63
N ALA A 310 55.87 4.49 43.90
CA ALA A 310 55.73 4.41 42.46
C ALA A 310 56.29 5.59 41.64
N VAL A 311 56.84 5.28 40.47
CA VAL A 311 56.97 6.21 39.35
C VAL A 311 56.46 5.50 38.09
N VAL A 312 55.27 5.88 37.64
CA VAL A 312 54.71 5.51 36.33
C VAL A 312 55.11 6.61 35.35
N PRO A 313 55.78 6.32 34.22
CA PRO A 313 56.10 7.34 33.23
C PRO A 313 54.89 7.68 32.36
N GLU A 314 54.69 8.99 32.16
CA GLU A 314 53.69 9.63 31.31
C GLU A 314 54.06 9.44 29.83
N ILE A 315 53.22 8.74 29.05
CA ILE A 315 53.38 8.61 27.59
C ILE A 315 52.50 9.64 26.90
N ARG A 316 53.15 10.59 26.21
CA ARG A 316 52.53 11.63 25.37
C ARG A 316 52.65 11.19 23.91
N GLU A 317 51.59 10.66 23.32
CA GLU A 317 51.54 10.35 21.89
C GLU A 317 50.93 11.54 21.09
N GLN A 318 51.69 12.03 20.11
CA GLN A 318 51.18 12.91 19.05
C GLN A 318 50.67 12.04 17.89
N ALA A 319 49.42 12.25 17.46
CA ALA A 319 48.85 11.57 16.29
C ALA A 319 48.89 12.46 15.05
N PRO A 320 49.22 11.93 13.85
CA PRO A 320 49.03 12.65 12.59
C PRO A 320 47.62 12.46 12.02
N VAL A 321 47.19 13.56 11.40
CA VAL A 321 46.00 13.83 10.58
C VAL A 321 45.68 12.79 9.50
N ASN A 322 44.52 12.12 9.61
CA ASN A 322 43.40 12.20 8.65
C ASN A 322 42.29 11.17 8.94
N ALA A 323 41.07 11.55 8.52
CA ALA A 323 39.87 10.71 8.30
C ALA A 323 38.93 10.41 9.48
N GLY A 324 38.10 11.39 9.84
CA GLY A 324 36.62 11.40 9.74
C GLY A 324 35.73 10.27 10.29
N ALA A 325 36.23 9.07 10.57
CA ALA A 325 35.41 7.92 11.01
C ALA A 325 35.74 7.48 12.46
N THR A 326 36.88 7.88 13.00
CA THR A 326 37.35 7.46 14.34
C THR A 326 36.84 8.36 15.48
N ALA A 327 36.43 9.61 15.19
CA ALA A 327 35.95 10.54 16.22
C ALA A 327 34.56 10.19 16.78
N PHE A 328 33.68 9.57 15.99
CA PHE A 328 32.33 9.22 16.44
C PHE A 328 32.31 8.04 17.42
N VAL A 329 33.28 7.13 17.29
CA VAL A 329 33.44 5.97 18.18
C VAL A 329 34.07 6.39 19.52
N LEU A 330 34.92 7.42 19.52
CA LEU A 330 35.63 7.87 20.72
C LEU A 330 34.76 8.73 21.66
N VAL A 331 33.75 9.44 21.13
CA VAL A 331 32.78 10.19 21.94
C VAL A 331 31.86 9.24 22.74
N LEU A 332 31.45 8.10 22.17
CA LEU A 332 30.63 7.11 22.89
C LEU A 332 31.38 6.42 24.04
N LEU A 333 32.71 6.29 23.94
CA LEU A 333 33.53 5.64 24.97
C LEU A 333 33.82 6.53 26.18
N VAL A 334 33.81 7.85 26.04
CA VAL A 334 33.97 8.78 27.20
C VAL A 334 32.68 8.90 28.01
N PHE A 335 31.53 8.52 27.47
CA PHE A 335 30.23 8.57 28.17
C PHE A 335 29.97 7.40 29.13
N LEU A 336 30.79 6.35 29.13
CA LEU A 336 30.56 5.15 29.94
C LEU A 336 31.44 5.00 31.19
N VAL A 337 32.40 5.90 31.44
CA VAL A 337 33.39 5.70 32.53
C VAL A 337 33.30 6.69 33.71
N SER A 338 32.53 7.77 33.66
CA SER A 338 32.39 8.63 34.86
C SER A 338 30.95 9.01 35.16
N GLY A 339 30.44 8.48 36.28
CA GLY A 339 29.23 8.98 36.89
C GLY A 339 29.40 10.46 37.25
N MET A 340 28.41 11.26 36.88
CA MET A 340 28.15 12.62 37.36
C MET A 340 29.27 13.65 37.18
N SER A 341 29.17 14.46 36.12
CA SER A 341 29.23 15.93 36.21
C SER A 341 28.85 16.55 34.86
N PHE A 342 27.69 17.22 34.81
CA PHE A 342 27.26 18.00 33.65
C PHE A 342 28.01 19.35 33.67
N LEU A 343 29.07 19.47 32.88
CA LEU A 343 29.56 20.78 32.44
C LEU A 343 29.15 20.95 30.98
N ILE A 344 28.12 21.76 30.73
CA ILE A 344 27.60 22.02 29.38
C ILE A 344 28.61 22.91 28.65
N TYR A 345 29.50 22.31 27.84
CA TYR A 345 30.31 23.08 26.90
C TYR A 345 29.48 23.39 25.66
N ARG A 346 29.03 24.64 25.54
CA ARG A 346 28.18 25.10 24.44
C ARG A 346 29.04 25.37 23.20
N MET A 347 29.35 24.34 22.40
CA MET A 347 30.00 24.56 21.10
C MET A 347 29.00 25.17 20.11
N LYS A 348 29.22 26.44 19.74
CA LYS A 348 28.61 27.08 18.58
C LYS A 348 29.24 26.50 17.32
N HIS A 349 28.49 25.73 16.54
CA HIS A 349 28.86 25.47 15.15
C HIS A 349 28.41 26.64 14.28
N VAL A 350 29.36 27.26 13.58
CA VAL A 350 29.11 28.27 12.55
C VAL A 350 29.37 27.60 11.20
N VAL A 351 28.34 27.52 10.36
CA VAL A 351 28.46 27.16 8.94
C VAL A 351 27.72 28.24 8.17
N ASN A 352 28.40 28.87 7.20
CA ASN A 352 27.87 29.96 6.35
C ASN A 352 27.18 31.11 7.11
N HIS A 353 27.89 31.71 8.07
CA HIS A 353 27.47 32.92 8.82
C HIS A 353 26.12 32.87 9.54
N THR A 354 25.46 31.70 9.63
CA THR A 354 24.19 31.56 10.35
C THR A 354 24.37 30.59 11.52
N SER A 355 24.03 31.05 12.73
CA SER A 355 24.14 30.27 13.95
C SER A 355 22.89 29.40 14.15
N TYR A 356 23.06 28.07 14.24
CA TYR A 356 21.96 27.16 14.57
C TYR A 356 22.04 26.71 16.03
N VAL A 357 20.91 26.83 16.75
CA VAL A 357 20.70 26.19 18.06
C VAL A 357 19.77 25.01 17.82
N PRO A 358 20.21 23.75 17.96
CA PRO A 358 19.28 22.64 17.92
C PRO A 358 18.36 22.74 19.14
N ALA A 359 17.06 22.83 18.89
CA ALA A 359 16.04 22.76 19.93
C ALA A 359 16.11 21.36 20.55
N MET A 360 16.87 21.21 21.63
CA MET A 360 16.81 19.99 22.43
C MET A 360 15.41 19.85 23.00
N ASP A 361 14.73 18.77 22.64
CA ASP A 361 13.41 18.46 23.11
C ASP A 361 13.44 18.21 24.64
N LEU A 362 12.95 19.21 25.39
CA LEU A 362 12.87 19.18 26.85
C LEU A 362 12.03 18.02 27.39
N THR A 363 11.19 17.38 26.55
CA THR A 363 10.39 16.23 26.99
C THR A 363 11.26 15.02 27.25
N PHE A 364 12.30 14.79 26.44
CA PHE A 364 13.25 13.69 26.62
C PHE A 364 14.06 13.85 27.91
N VAL A 365 14.51 15.08 28.21
CA VAL A 365 15.26 15.38 29.44
C VAL A 365 14.38 15.23 30.69
N ARG A 366 13.11 15.65 30.63
CA ARG A 366 12.13 15.44 31.72
C ARG A 366 11.77 13.97 31.92
N GLN A 367 11.85 13.15 30.88
CA GLN A 367 11.55 11.73 30.95
C GLN A 367 12.72 10.94 31.57
N ILE A 368 13.96 11.34 31.29
CA ILE A 368 15.16 10.79 31.92
C ILE A 368 15.24 11.18 33.40
N SER A 369 14.98 12.45 33.72
CA SER A 369 14.96 12.94 35.11
C SER A 369 13.96 12.17 35.98
N ARG A 370 12.73 11.95 35.50
CA ARG A 370 11.71 11.17 36.24
C ARG A 370 12.07 9.70 36.42
N ARG A 371 12.79 9.09 35.46
CA ARG A 371 13.29 7.70 35.60
C ARG A 371 14.45 7.60 36.59
N MET A 372 15.29 8.63 36.70
CA MET A 372 16.37 8.66 37.68
C MET A 372 15.84 8.86 39.11
N GLU A 373 14.85 9.74 39.32
CA GLU A 373 14.21 9.91 40.63
C GLU A 373 13.54 8.62 41.13
N LYS A 374 12.87 7.89 40.23
CA LYS A 374 12.23 6.62 40.57
C LYS A 374 13.23 5.52 40.95
N ASN A 375 14.36 5.47 40.25
CA ASN A 375 15.45 4.53 40.55
C ASN A 375 16.18 4.89 41.85
N LEU A 376 16.38 6.17 42.16
CA LEU A 376 16.95 6.62 43.43
C LEU A 376 16.02 6.29 44.62
N ALA A 377 14.71 6.48 44.46
CA ALA A 377 13.71 6.13 45.47
C ALA A 377 13.65 4.60 45.73
N GLU A 378 13.71 3.77 44.68
CA GLU A 378 13.77 2.31 44.84
C GLU A 378 15.07 1.82 45.49
N LYS A 379 16.20 2.46 45.15
CA LYS A 379 17.50 2.10 45.71
C LYS A 379 17.60 2.50 47.19
N ALA A 380 17.06 3.65 47.57
CA ALA A 380 16.92 4.06 48.98
C ALA A 380 15.97 3.12 49.77
N GLY A 381 14.87 2.68 49.16
CA GLY A 381 13.94 1.71 49.74
C GLY A 381 14.55 0.32 49.97
N ARG A 382 15.42 -0.16 49.06
CA ARG A 382 16.15 -1.43 49.22
C ARG A 382 17.23 -1.37 50.30
N ILE A 383 17.86 -0.21 50.51
CA ILE A 383 18.88 -0.02 51.55
C ILE A 383 18.23 0.01 52.95
N SER A 384 17.03 0.57 53.09
CA SER A 384 16.24 0.57 54.33
C SER A 384 15.77 -0.83 54.76
N ARG A 385 15.43 -1.71 53.81
CA ARG A 385 15.00 -3.11 54.11
C ARG A 385 16.13 -4.09 54.44
N LYS A 386 17.39 -3.73 54.17
CA LYS A 386 18.56 -4.57 54.50
C LYS A 386 19.16 -4.30 55.89
N ARG A 387 18.61 -3.35 56.65
CA ARG A 387 19.07 -2.97 58.00
C ARG A 387 18.08 -3.34 59.12
N LYS A 388 17.10 -4.20 58.87
CA LYS A 388 16.24 -4.79 59.91
C LYS A 388 16.47 -6.29 60.00
#